data_AF-A0A817S9G2-F1
#
_entry.id   AF-A0A817S9G2-F1
#
_cell.length_a   1.000
_cell.length_b   1.000
_cell.length_c   1.000
_cell.angle_alpha   90.00
_cell.angle_beta   90.00
_cell.angle_gamma   90.00
#
_symmetry.space_group_name_H-M   'P 1'
#
loop_
_entity.id
_entity.type
_entity.pdbx_description
1 polymer ?
#
loop_
_entity_poly.entity_id
_entity_poly.type
_entity_poly.pdbx_seq_one_letter_code
_entity_poly.pdbx_strand_id
1 'polypeptide(L)'
;MNRSFFAAGGSSRNALLLVAKLHRFGLSCLTVERLFDASTLNDILLNEVYIDRSNKELFFEYDNKYQVVPLAQIGKDQGIAIVVDSFATLGEIDTLIHQNQPNAQLEYRRQFTVILNHHWPQFVTLELSFGIINNNGNLLGVSLSTDAAHEPYIDLTTVPLVAPILTMLEVKEKEFLKRLHSQKDVPESIMSNLITAVNLDVPLEKRTNVMYQIERHTLQVAKAHGFQAIVTANTGSVTQQLTKYVFKYDENLVVQLNEYRDPSGDLIFSHADPNQTMTISMKYIV
;
A
#
# COMPACT_ATOMS: atom_id res chain seq x y z
N MET A 1 7.25 -32.54 -1.96
CA MET A 1 7.05 -31.12 -1.60
C MET A 1 6.53 -31.09 -0.15
N ASN A 2 7.41 -31.28 0.84
CA ASN A 2 7.03 -31.49 2.26
C ASN A 2 7.49 -30.33 3.15
N ARG A 3 7.49 -29.10 2.62
CA ARG A 3 7.86 -27.89 3.37
C ARG A 3 6.69 -26.92 3.28
N SER A 4 6.49 -26.13 4.32
CA SER A 4 5.54 -25.01 4.32
C SER A 4 5.99 -23.94 3.34
N PHE A 5 5.09 -23.03 2.96
CA PHE A 5 5.37 -21.97 1.99
C PHE A 5 6.57 -21.11 2.40
N PHE A 6 6.63 -20.66 3.66
CA PHE A 6 7.75 -19.86 4.17
C PHE A 6 9.06 -20.67 4.24
N ALA A 7 9.00 -21.95 4.64
CA ALA A 7 10.18 -22.83 4.69
C ALA A 7 10.75 -23.16 3.29
N ALA A 8 9.97 -22.93 2.24
CA ALA A 8 10.40 -23.01 0.85
C ALA A 8 10.96 -21.67 0.30
N GLY A 9 11.12 -20.64 1.14
CA GLY A 9 11.56 -19.31 0.74
C GLY A 9 10.43 -18.39 0.28
N GLY A 10 9.18 -18.72 0.64
CA GLY A 10 8.01 -17.90 0.36
C GLY A 10 8.03 -16.55 1.10
N SER A 11 7.36 -15.55 0.51
CA SER A 11 7.17 -14.22 1.06
C SER A 11 5.75 -13.72 0.75
N SER A 12 5.26 -12.69 1.45
CA SER A 12 3.95 -12.09 1.18
C SER A 12 3.79 -11.65 -0.27
N ARG A 13 4.85 -11.13 -0.88
CA ARG A 13 4.89 -10.76 -2.31
C ARG A 13 4.60 -11.95 -3.20
N ASN A 14 5.33 -13.05 -3.02
CA ASN A 14 5.20 -14.22 -3.88
C ASN A 14 3.92 -15.01 -3.57
N ALA A 15 3.38 -14.88 -2.35
CA ALA A 15 2.10 -15.48 -1.96
C ALA A 15 0.95 -14.89 -2.77
N LEU A 16 0.87 -13.55 -2.84
CA LEU A 16 -0.15 -12.86 -3.64
C LEU A 16 -0.09 -13.26 -5.11
N LEU A 17 1.12 -13.27 -5.69
CA LEU A 17 1.32 -13.67 -7.07
C LEU A 17 0.93 -15.13 -7.31
N LEU A 18 1.27 -16.03 -6.38
CA LEU A 18 0.95 -17.45 -6.48
C LEU A 18 -0.57 -17.65 -6.42
N VAL A 19 -1.24 -17.08 -5.41
CA VAL A 19 -2.71 -17.14 -5.28
C VAL A 19 -3.39 -16.59 -6.52
N ALA A 20 -2.97 -15.41 -7.00
CA ALA A 20 -3.51 -14.81 -8.23
C ALA A 20 -3.35 -15.70 -9.47
N LYS A 21 -2.20 -16.36 -9.62
CA LYS A 21 -1.96 -17.30 -10.72
C LYS A 21 -2.84 -18.53 -10.59
N LEU A 22 -2.97 -19.10 -9.39
CA LEU A 22 -3.77 -20.30 -9.14
C LEU A 22 -5.27 -20.04 -9.34
N HIS A 23 -5.76 -18.85 -8.98
CA HIS A 23 -7.13 -18.41 -9.28
C HIS A 23 -7.42 -18.45 -10.78
N ARG A 24 -6.47 -17.98 -11.62
CA ARG A 24 -6.60 -18.04 -13.09
C ARG A 24 -6.64 -19.48 -13.65
N PHE A 25 -6.15 -20.46 -12.90
CA PHE A 25 -6.25 -21.88 -13.23
C PHE A 25 -7.47 -22.57 -12.61
N GLY A 26 -8.38 -21.81 -11.98
CA GLY A 26 -9.64 -22.30 -11.44
C GLY A 26 -9.63 -22.66 -9.94
N LEU A 27 -8.54 -22.36 -9.22
CA LEU A 27 -8.43 -22.57 -7.77
C LEU A 27 -8.90 -21.32 -6.99
N SER A 28 -10.13 -20.86 -7.26
CA SER A 28 -10.64 -19.56 -6.78
C SER A 28 -10.91 -19.47 -5.28
N CYS A 29 -10.90 -20.59 -4.55
CA CYS A 29 -11.13 -20.65 -3.10
C CYS A 29 -9.82 -20.75 -2.27
N LEU A 30 -8.67 -20.73 -2.94
CA LEU A 30 -7.38 -20.61 -2.26
C LEU A 30 -7.17 -19.18 -1.77
N THR A 31 -7.02 -18.99 -0.46
CA THR A 31 -6.67 -17.69 0.15
C THR A 31 -5.19 -17.63 0.54
N VAL A 32 -4.70 -16.42 0.80
CA VAL A 32 -3.34 -16.20 1.31
C VAL A 32 -3.15 -16.85 2.68
N GLU A 33 -4.16 -16.81 3.56
CA GLU A 33 -4.11 -17.50 4.86
C GLU A 33 -3.97 -19.00 4.70
N ARG A 34 -4.78 -19.63 3.83
CA ARG A 34 -4.68 -21.08 3.57
C ARG A 34 -3.32 -21.47 3.02
N LEU A 35 -2.69 -20.61 2.21
CA LEU A 35 -1.31 -20.82 1.74
C LEU A 35 -0.29 -20.73 2.88
N PHE A 36 -0.48 -19.82 3.83
CA PHE A 36 0.41 -19.63 4.98
C PHE A 36 0.27 -20.72 6.03
N ASP A 37 -0.96 -21.18 6.29
CA ASP A 37 -1.28 -22.21 7.28
C ASP A 37 -0.99 -23.63 6.77
N ALA A 38 -0.83 -23.81 5.46
CA ALA A 38 -0.52 -25.10 4.87
C ALA A 38 0.85 -25.63 5.34
N SER A 39 0.83 -26.83 5.92
CA SER A 39 2.05 -27.53 6.35
C SER A 39 2.90 -27.95 5.16
N THR A 40 2.26 -28.28 4.03
CA THR A 40 2.92 -28.60 2.77
C THR A 40 2.16 -28.02 1.57
N LEU A 41 2.86 -27.83 0.45
CA LEU A 41 2.21 -27.42 -0.81
C LEU A 41 1.19 -28.47 -1.33
N ASN A 42 1.34 -29.74 -0.93
CA ASN A 42 0.36 -30.78 -1.28
C ASN A 42 -0.96 -30.61 -0.53
N ASP A 43 -0.91 -30.16 0.73
CA ASP A 43 -2.12 -29.93 1.53
C ASP A 43 -3.02 -28.84 0.92
N ILE A 44 -2.41 -27.91 0.19
CA ILE A 44 -3.12 -26.87 -0.56
C ILE A 44 -3.97 -27.50 -1.67
N LEU A 45 -3.38 -28.42 -2.45
CA LEU A 45 -4.06 -29.05 -3.59
C LEU A 45 -5.11 -30.09 -3.18
N LEU A 46 -4.88 -30.81 -2.08
CA LEU A 46 -5.77 -31.88 -1.62
C LEU A 46 -7.08 -31.34 -1.02
N ASN A 47 -7.04 -30.14 -0.41
CA ASN A 47 -8.22 -29.52 0.18
C ASN A 47 -9.13 -28.79 -0.84
N GLU A 48 -8.76 -28.77 -2.12
CA GLU A 48 -9.51 -28.06 -3.19
C GLU A 48 -10.59 -28.92 -3.84
N VAL A 49 -10.54 -30.26 -3.67
CA VAL A 49 -11.48 -31.19 -4.32
C VAL A 49 -12.93 -31.03 -3.82
N TYR A 50 -13.16 -30.27 -2.74
CA TYR A 50 -14.44 -30.22 -2.02
C TYR A 50 -15.15 -28.85 -1.98
N ILE A 51 -14.62 -27.79 -2.61
CA ILE A 51 -15.20 -26.45 -2.47
C ILE A 51 -15.95 -26.04 -3.74
N ASP A 52 -17.21 -25.66 -3.58
CA ASP A 52 -18.13 -25.23 -4.62
C ASP A 52 -17.54 -24.08 -5.48
N ARG A 53 -17.60 -24.24 -6.80
CA ARG A 53 -17.05 -23.33 -7.82
C ARG A 53 -17.88 -22.05 -8.01
N SER A 54 -18.94 -21.87 -7.23
CA SER A 54 -19.85 -20.73 -7.28
C SER A 54 -19.32 -19.47 -6.58
N ASN A 55 -18.19 -19.55 -5.87
CA ASN A 55 -17.66 -18.43 -5.10
C ASN A 55 -16.74 -17.51 -5.91
N LYS A 56 -16.93 -16.19 -5.70
CA LYS A 56 -16.06 -15.10 -6.16
C LYS A 56 -14.60 -15.35 -5.75
N GLU A 57 -13.65 -14.87 -6.56
CA GLU A 57 -12.20 -14.87 -6.22
C GLU A 57 -11.99 -14.26 -4.82
N LEU A 58 -11.72 -15.10 -3.83
CA LEU A 58 -11.45 -14.71 -2.46
C LEU A 58 -9.95 -14.80 -2.23
N PHE A 59 -9.27 -13.66 -2.23
CA PHE A 59 -7.82 -13.61 -1.97
C PHE A 59 -7.47 -13.78 -0.49
N PHE A 60 -8.37 -13.34 0.39
CA PHE A 60 -8.22 -13.42 1.84
C PHE A 60 -9.51 -13.92 2.47
N GLU A 61 -9.40 -14.62 3.59
CA GLU A 61 -10.55 -15.01 4.38
C GLU A 61 -11.29 -13.77 4.93
N TYR A 62 -12.63 -13.83 4.96
CA TYR A 62 -13.42 -12.77 5.56
C TYR A 62 -13.28 -12.83 7.08
N ASP A 63 -12.41 -11.98 7.64
CA ASP A 63 -12.22 -11.93 9.08
C ASP A 63 -13.14 -10.85 9.70
N ASN A 64 -14.17 -11.30 10.42
CA ASN A 64 -15.08 -10.45 11.21
C ASN A 64 -14.38 -9.71 12.37
N LYS A 65 -13.06 -9.90 12.56
CA LYS A 65 -12.28 -9.31 13.64
C LYS A 65 -11.77 -7.90 13.37
N TYR A 66 -11.99 -7.36 12.17
CA TYR A 66 -11.55 -6.02 11.81
C TYR A 66 -12.71 -5.03 11.81
N GLN A 67 -12.49 -3.87 12.42
CA GLN A 67 -13.41 -2.75 12.38
C GLN A 67 -12.71 -1.52 11.82
N VAL A 68 -13.43 -0.72 11.05
CA VAL A 68 -12.94 0.55 10.56
C VAL A 68 -13.36 1.66 11.52
N VAL A 69 -12.43 2.55 11.84
CA VAL A 69 -12.70 3.77 12.61
C VAL A 69 -12.27 5.00 11.82
N PRO A 70 -13.05 6.09 11.83
CA PRO A 70 -12.64 7.37 11.26
C PRO A 70 -11.32 7.87 11.87
N LEU A 71 -10.50 8.59 11.10
CA LEU A 71 -9.22 9.12 11.60
C LEU A 71 -9.39 10.01 12.84
N ALA A 72 -10.51 10.72 12.95
CA ALA A 72 -10.85 11.55 14.12
C ALA A 72 -10.91 10.77 15.45
N GLN A 73 -11.17 9.45 15.38
CA GLN A 73 -11.25 8.58 16.56
C GLN A 73 -9.90 7.93 16.91
N ILE A 74 -8.88 8.15 16.08
CA ILE A 74 -7.53 7.61 16.29
C ILE A 74 -6.72 8.63 17.08
N GLY A 75 -6.03 8.16 18.13
CA GLY A 75 -5.06 8.98 18.83
C GLY A 75 -3.97 9.44 17.85
N LYS A 76 -3.87 10.75 17.62
CA LYS A 76 -2.95 11.36 16.63
C LYS A 76 -1.55 10.77 16.72
N ASP A 77 -0.96 10.77 17.92
CA ASP A 77 0.42 10.30 18.12
C ASP A 77 0.57 8.81 17.80
N GLN A 78 -0.44 7.99 18.12
CA GLN A 78 -0.45 6.57 17.78
C GLN A 78 -0.54 6.34 16.27
N GLY A 79 -1.42 7.09 15.58
CA GLY A 79 -1.57 6.99 14.13
C GLY A 79 -0.31 7.42 13.39
N ILE A 80 0.30 8.54 13.82
CA ILE A 80 1.58 9.02 13.28
C ILE A 80 2.69 8.00 13.54
N ALA A 81 2.78 7.45 14.75
CA ALA A 81 3.79 6.44 15.08
C ALA A 81 3.70 5.22 14.15
N ILE A 82 2.50 4.67 13.92
CA ILE A 82 2.30 3.55 13.00
C ILE A 82 2.78 3.88 11.59
N VAL A 83 2.43 5.05 11.07
CA VAL A 83 2.85 5.48 9.73
C VAL A 83 4.37 5.60 9.67
N VAL A 84 4.98 6.31 10.62
CA VAL A 84 6.43 6.53 10.66
C VAL A 84 7.20 5.21 10.82
N ASP A 85 6.75 4.34 11.72
CA ASP A 85 7.35 3.04 11.98
C ASP A 85 7.25 2.12 10.78
N SER A 86 6.09 2.11 10.11
CA SER A 86 5.85 1.31 8.91
C SER A 86 6.79 1.72 7.78
N PHE A 87 6.91 3.02 7.47
CA PHE A 87 7.75 3.47 6.37
C PHE A 87 9.24 3.36 6.68
N ALA A 88 9.66 3.74 7.89
CA ALA A 88 11.07 3.66 8.29
C ALA A 88 11.61 2.22 8.44
N THR A 89 10.72 1.21 8.55
CA THR A 89 11.10 -0.20 8.75
C THR A 89 10.76 -1.09 7.56
N LEU A 90 9.60 -0.88 6.94
CA LEU A 90 9.07 -1.73 5.87
C LEU A 90 9.13 -1.05 4.48
N GLY A 91 9.38 0.26 4.42
CA GLY A 91 9.42 1.02 3.17
C GLY A 91 10.62 0.65 2.32
N GLU A 92 10.38 -0.03 1.19
CA GLU A 92 11.46 -0.49 0.31
C GLU A 92 12.24 0.68 -0.32
N ILE A 93 11.59 1.83 -0.59
CA ILE A 93 12.27 3.03 -1.10
C ILE A 93 12.84 3.87 0.05
N ASP A 94 12.11 3.97 1.16
CA ASP A 94 12.52 4.73 2.35
C ASP A 94 13.83 4.20 2.93
N THR A 95 14.02 2.88 2.92
CA THR A 95 15.26 2.22 3.33
C THR A 95 16.45 2.53 2.42
N LEU A 96 16.25 2.94 1.16
CA LEU A 96 17.34 3.40 0.28
C LEU A 96 17.89 4.76 0.72
N ILE A 97 17.05 5.60 1.32
CA ILE A 97 17.43 6.94 1.79
C ILE A 97 18.28 6.83 3.06
N HIS A 98 17.80 6.08 4.05
CA HIS A 98 18.51 5.97 5.33
C HIS A 98 19.50 4.80 5.38
N GLN A 99 19.49 3.89 4.39
CA GLN A 99 20.42 2.77 4.23
C GLN A 99 20.60 1.91 5.50
N ASN A 100 19.53 1.76 6.29
CA ASN A 100 19.55 1.10 7.61
C ASN A 100 20.58 1.67 8.61
N GLN A 101 21.07 2.90 8.39
CA GLN A 101 21.95 3.59 9.33
C GLN A 101 21.12 4.17 10.48
N PRO A 102 21.41 3.83 11.76
CA PRO A 102 20.57 4.23 12.89
C PRO A 102 20.31 5.74 12.99
N ASN A 103 21.35 6.55 12.78
CA ASN A 103 21.23 8.02 12.85
C ASN A 103 20.37 8.58 11.70
N ALA A 104 20.54 8.06 10.48
CA ALA A 104 19.75 8.47 9.34
C ALA A 104 18.29 8.02 9.48
N GLN A 105 18.06 6.83 10.04
CA GLN A 105 16.71 6.34 10.31
C GLN A 105 16.01 7.19 11.37
N LEU A 106 16.71 7.60 12.43
CA LEU A 106 16.16 8.51 13.44
C LEU A 106 15.80 9.87 12.83
N GLU A 107 16.66 10.42 11.99
CA GLU A 107 16.41 11.69 11.31
C GLU A 107 15.26 11.59 10.30
N TYR A 108 15.17 10.48 9.55
CA TYR A 108 14.06 10.18 8.65
C TYR A 108 12.74 10.17 9.42
N ARG A 109 12.70 9.46 10.56
CA ARG A 109 11.51 9.39 11.44
C ARG A 109 11.12 10.77 11.93
N ARG A 110 12.08 11.59 12.34
CA ARG A 110 11.85 12.97 12.80
C ARG A 110 11.22 13.82 11.69
N GLN A 111 11.80 13.83 10.50
CA GLN A 111 11.31 14.61 9.37
C GLN A 111 9.92 14.17 8.92
N PHE A 112 9.68 12.86 8.82
CA PHE A 112 8.37 12.34 8.43
C PHE A 112 7.30 12.62 9.50
N THR A 113 7.67 12.58 10.79
CA THR A 113 6.81 13.00 11.90
C THR A 113 6.43 14.48 11.80
N VAL A 114 7.34 15.37 11.37
CA VAL A 114 7.03 16.80 11.18
C VAL A 114 5.97 16.98 10.09
N ILE A 115 6.12 16.31 8.94
CA ILE A 115 5.16 16.35 7.83
C ILE A 115 3.78 15.90 8.33
N LEU A 116 3.71 14.72 8.95
CA LEU A 116 2.43 14.17 9.40
C LEU A 116 1.79 15.02 10.49
N ASN A 117 2.58 15.60 11.41
CA ASN A 117 2.05 16.49 12.44
C ASN A 117 1.38 17.74 11.85
N HIS A 118 2.00 18.32 10.82
CA HIS A 118 1.52 19.51 10.15
C HIS A 118 0.22 19.24 9.38
N HIS A 119 0.13 18.11 8.67
CA HIS A 119 -1.01 17.79 7.81
C HIS A 119 -2.09 16.92 8.46
N TRP A 120 -1.86 16.37 9.66
CA TRP A 120 -2.86 15.55 10.38
C TRP A 120 -4.25 16.18 10.45
N PRO A 121 -4.41 17.49 10.78
CA PRO A 121 -5.74 18.10 10.86
C PRO A 121 -6.49 18.07 9.53
N GLN A 122 -5.78 18.17 8.39
CA GLN A 122 -6.39 18.08 7.06
C GLN A 122 -6.93 16.67 6.80
N PHE A 123 -6.16 15.63 7.08
CA PHE A 123 -6.61 14.25 6.92
C PHE A 123 -7.84 13.91 7.78
N VAL A 124 -7.91 14.48 8.98
CA VAL A 124 -9.07 14.33 9.87
C VAL A 124 -10.30 15.04 9.30
N THR A 125 -10.13 16.27 8.81
CA THR A 125 -11.23 17.12 8.33
C THR A 125 -11.83 16.62 7.02
N LEU A 126 -11.03 16.00 6.15
CA LEU A 126 -11.49 15.50 4.86
C LEU A 126 -12.37 14.25 4.97
N GLU A 127 -12.34 13.53 6.10
CA GLU A 127 -13.10 12.28 6.32
C GLU A 127 -12.82 11.14 5.32
N LEU A 128 -11.76 11.27 4.50
CA LEU A 128 -11.29 10.23 3.57
C LEU A 128 -10.31 9.25 4.20
N SER A 129 -9.78 9.59 5.37
CA SER A 129 -8.75 8.84 6.07
C SER A 129 -9.33 8.07 7.25
N PHE A 130 -8.78 6.90 7.55
CA PHE A 130 -9.32 5.98 8.55
C PHE A 130 -8.23 5.05 9.09
N GLY A 131 -8.58 4.27 10.12
CA GLY A 131 -7.75 3.16 10.59
C GLY A 131 -8.55 1.88 10.75
N ILE A 132 -7.80 0.78 10.84
CA ILE A 132 -8.32 -0.55 11.08
C ILE A 132 -7.95 -0.97 12.49
N ILE A 133 -8.95 -1.31 13.31
CA ILE A 133 -8.76 -1.85 14.66
C ILE A 133 -9.18 -3.31 14.73
N ASN A 134 -8.65 -4.06 15.70
CA ASN A 134 -9.17 -5.39 16.04
C ASN A 134 -10.32 -5.30 17.08
N ASN A 135 -10.92 -6.45 17.40
CA ASN A 135 -11.96 -6.57 18.45
C ASN A 135 -11.54 -6.09 19.84
N ASN A 136 -10.23 -5.98 20.12
CA ASN A 136 -9.71 -5.47 21.39
C ASN A 136 -9.49 -3.95 21.35
N GLY A 137 -9.80 -3.28 20.24
CA GLY A 137 -9.56 -1.86 20.04
C GLY A 137 -8.13 -1.49 19.63
N ASN A 138 -7.26 -2.48 19.39
CA ASN A 138 -5.87 -2.19 18.99
C ASN A 138 -5.83 -1.73 17.54
N LEU A 139 -5.17 -0.59 17.29
CA LEU A 139 -4.95 -0.06 15.95
C LEU A 139 -3.90 -0.90 15.19
N LEU A 140 -4.34 -1.49 14.08
CA LEU A 140 -3.55 -2.40 13.26
C LEU A 140 -2.97 -1.73 12.02
N GLY A 141 -3.59 -0.66 11.54
CA GLY A 141 -3.13 0.08 10.38
C GLY A 141 -3.94 1.34 10.11
N VAL A 142 -3.39 2.19 9.25
CA VAL A 142 -3.90 3.54 8.93
C VAL A 142 -3.85 3.75 7.42
N SER A 143 -4.87 4.40 6.87
CA SER A 143 -4.86 4.97 5.53
C SER A 143 -5.05 6.47 5.60
N LEU A 144 -4.19 7.21 4.89
CA LEU A 144 -4.30 8.65 4.71
C LEU A 144 -4.54 8.94 3.23
N SER A 145 -5.70 9.53 2.95
CA SER A 145 -6.16 9.83 1.60
C SER A 145 -6.65 11.27 1.50
N THR A 146 -6.60 11.82 0.30
CA THR A 146 -7.06 13.17 -0.03
C THR A 146 -7.78 13.19 -1.38
N ASP A 147 -8.35 14.33 -1.73
CA ASP A 147 -8.70 14.63 -3.12
C ASP A 147 -7.41 15.04 -3.86
N ALA A 148 -7.15 14.44 -5.02
CA ALA A 148 -5.96 14.74 -5.83
C ALA A 148 -5.87 16.22 -6.26
N ALA A 149 -7.01 16.92 -6.35
CA ALA A 149 -7.05 18.36 -6.61
C ALA A 149 -6.65 19.22 -5.40
N HIS A 150 -6.65 18.64 -4.20
CA HIS A 150 -6.49 19.34 -2.92
C HIS A 150 -5.43 18.67 -2.03
N GLU A 151 -4.40 18.09 -2.64
CA GLU A 151 -3.28 17.49 -1.92
C GLU A 151 -2.51 18.52 -1.06
N PRO A 152 -2.00 18.10 0.10
CA PRO A 152 -1.21 18.97 0.98
C PRO A 152 0.10 19.41 0.31
N TYR A 153 0.39 20.71 0.35
CA TYR A 153 1.72 21.22 -0.01
C TYR A 153 2.74 20.93 1.10
N ILE A 154 3.87 20.32 0.74
CA ILE A 154 4.98 20.03 1.66
C ILE A 154 6.17 20.89 1.29
N ASP A 155 6.65 21.72 2.22
CA ASP A 155 7.91 22.45 2.05
C ASP A 155 9.11 21.51 2.23
N LEU A 156 9.64 21.03 1.11
CA LEU A 156 10.75 20.07 1.06
C LEU A 156 12.05 20.62 1.69
N THR A 157 12.19 21.95 1.83
CA THR A 157 13.38 22.55 2.47
C THR A 157 13.46 22.23 3.96
N THR A 158 12.32 21.92 4.59
CA THR A 158 12.22 21.56 6.00
C THR A 158 12.52 20.08 6.27
N VAL A 159 12.55 19.25 5.21
CA VAL A 159 12.66 17.79 5.26
C VAL A 159 13.61 17.23 4.19
N PRO A 160 14.88 17.67 4.17
CA PRO A 160 15.82 17.39 3.08
C PRO A 160 16.16 15.89 2.91
N LEU A 161 16.00 15.07 3.95
CA LEU A 161 16.29 13.64 3.86
C LEU A 161 15.17 12.89 3.13
N VAL A 162 13.91 13.27 3.35
CA VAL A 162 12.73 12.63 2.73
C VAL A 162 12.40 13.27 1.37
N ALA A 163 12.86 14.50 1.14
CA ALA A 163 12.62 15.28 -0.07
C ALA A 163 12.84 14.54 -1.40
N PRO A 164 13.87 13.69 -1.57
CA PRO A 164 14.07 13.01 -2.85
C PRO A 164 12.94 12.03 -3.22
N ILE A 165 12.35 11.35 -2.22
CA ILE A 165 11.19 10.46 -2.43
C ILE A 165 9.97 11.30 -2.79
N LEU A 166 9.67 12.34 -2.00
CA LEU A 166 8.49 13.19 -2.22
C LEU A 166 8.55 13.90 -3.57
N THR A 167 9.73 14.37 -3.98
CA THR A 167 9.94 14.98 -5.30
C THR A 167 9.65 13.99 -6.42
N MET A 168 10.14 12.75 -6.31
CA MET A 168 9.89 11.72 -7.31
C MET A 168 8.39 11.43 -7.43
N LEU A 169 7.70 11.23 -6.30
CA LEU A 169 6.26 10.98 -6.25
C LEU A 169 5.51 12.13 -6.93
N GLU A 170 5.73 13.37 -6.49
CA GLU A 170 5.06 14.56 -7.00
C GLU A 170 5.28 14.76 -8.51
N VAL A 171 6.52 14.63 -8.99
CA VAL A 171 6.84 14.79 -10.42
C VAL A 171 6.12 13.73 -11.25
N LYS A 172 6.16 12.47 -10.81
CA LYS A 172 5.63 11.35 -11.57
C LYS A 172 4.10 11.30 -11.53
N GLU A 173 3.49 11.66 -10.40
CA GLU A 173 2.04 11.81 -10.28
C GLU A 173 1.54 12.97 -11.14
N LYS A 174 2.20 14.13 -11.11
CA LYS A 174 1.84 15.26 -12.00
C LYS A 174 1.99 14.91 -13.47
N GLU A 175 3.05 14.19 -13.86
CA GLU A 175 3.23 13.69 -15.23
C GLU A 175 2.05 12.80 -15.64
N PHE A 176 1.66 11.87 -14.76
CA PHE A 176 0.54 10.97 -14.98
C PHE A 176 -0.80 11.72 -15.09
N LEU A 177 -1.14 12.57 -14.11
CA LEU A 177 -2.39 13.32 -14.09
C LEU A 177 -2.51 14.27 -15.29
N LYS A 178 -1.42 14.93 -15.70
CA LYS A 178 -1.39 15.76 -16.91
C LYS A 178 -1.68 14.93 -18.17
N ARG A 179 -1.14 13.72 -18.26
CA ARG A 179 -1.42 12.79 -19.36
C ARG A 179 -2.84 12.25 -19.31
N LEU A 180 -3.39 12.02 -18.13
CA LEU A 180 -4.77 11.59 -17.95
C LEU A 180 -5.72 12.70 -18.43
N HIS A 181 -5.54 13.94 -17.95
CA HIS A 181 -6.37 15.10 -18.29
C HIS A 181 -6.36 15.50 -19.77
N SER A 182 -5.45 14.95 -20.60
CA SER A 182 -5.46 15.16 -22.05
C SER A 182 -6.33 14.14 -22.82
N GLN A 183 -6.89 13.15 -22.13
CA GLN A 183 -7.76 12.13 -22.69
C GLN A 183 -9.23 12.61 -22.72
N LYS A 184 -10.10 11.90 -23.43
CA LYS A 184 -11.52 12.28 -23.59
C LYS A 184 -12.39 11.90 -22.39
N ASP A 185 -12.10 10.76 -21.76
CA ASP A 185 -12.93 10.16 -20.70
C ASP A 185 -12.17 10.20 -19.37
N VAL A 186 -11.99 11.42 -18.86
CA VAL A 186 -11.21 11.70 -17.65
C VAL A 186 -12.13 11.74 -16.45
N PRO A 187 -11.78 11.06 -15.34
CA PRO A 187 -12.53 11.19 -14.10
C PRO A 187 -12.46 12.63 -13.58
N GLU A 188 -13.62 13.25 -13.33
CA GLU A 188 -13.73 14.62 -12.82
C GLU A 188 -13.29 14.74 -11.35
N SER A 189 -13.38 13.63 -10.61
CA SER A 189 -13.05 13.55 -9.20
C SER A 189 -12.19 12.32 -8.93
N ILE A 190 -10.98 12.55 -8.42
CA ILE A 190 -9.96 11.53 -8.20
C ILE A 190 -9.52 11.58 -6.74
N MET A 191 -9.66 10.46 -6.04
CA MET A 191 -9.11 10.30 -4.69
C MET A 191 -7.65 9.85 -4.78
N SER A 192 -6.78 10.51 -4.03
CA SER A 192 -5.38 10.11 -3.90
C SER A 192 -5.20 9.33 -2.60
N ASN A 193 -4.86 8.04 -2.70
CA ASN A 193 -4.46 7.23 -1.54
C ASN A 193 -2.94 7.33 -1.35
N LEU A 194 -2.54 8.29 -0.50
CA LEU A 194 -1.15 8.70 -0.31
C LEU A 194 -0.38 7.73 0.59
N ILE A 195 -0.99 7.26 1.67
CA ILE A 195 -0.32 6.46 2.70
C ILE A 195 -1.20 5.28 3.10
N THR A 196 -0.63 4.08 3.00
CA THR A 196 -1.15 2.86 3.62
C THR A 196 -0.07 2.32 4.55
N ALA A 197 -0.35 2.27 5.85
CA ALA A 197 0.59 1.83 6.88
C ALA A 197 0.01 0.73 7.75
N VAL A 198 0.87 -0.19 8.20
CA VAL A 198 0.51 -1.28 9.12
C VAL A 198 1.38 -1.21 10.36
N ASN A 199 0.75 -1.44 11.52
CA ASN A 199 1.43 -1.49 12.79
C ASN A 199 2.41 -2.67 12.83
N LEU A 200 3.66 -2.41 13.23
CA LEU A 200 4.71 -3.43 13.30
C LEU A 200 4.43 -4.52 14.33
N ASP A 201 3.58 -4.26 15.33
CA ASP A 201 3.15 -5.25 16.32
C ASP A 201 2.23 -6.33 15.71
N VAL A 202 1.69 -6.09 14.51
CA VAL A 202 0.94 -7.10 13.76
C VAL A 202 1.92 -8.17 13.27
N PRO A 203 1.65 -9.47 13.54
CA PRO A 203 2.47 -10.56 13.03
C PRO A 203 2.63 -10.51 11.51
N LEU A 204 3.83 -10.83 11.02
CA LEU A 204 4.22 -10.66 9.62
C LEU A 204 3.22 -11.30 8.64
N GLU A 205 2.75 -12.50 8.96
CA GLU A 205 1.79 -13.28 8.18
C GLU A 205 0.41 -12.62 8.08
N LYS A 206 0.06 -11.73 9.02
CA LYS A 206 -1.22 -11.01 9.05
C LYS A 206 -1.17 -9.62 8.46
N ARG A 207 0.03 -9.02 8.32
CA ARG A 207 0.17 -7.65 7.80
C ARG A 207 -0.44 -7.48 6.42
N THR A 208 -0.25 -8.45 5.53
CA THR A 208 -0.83 -8.42 4.17
C THR A 208 -2.36 -8.42 4.20
N ASN A 209 -2.98 -9.16 5.14
CA ASN A 209 -4.43 -9.12 5.32
C ASN A 209 -4.87 -7.73 5.78
N VAL A 210 -4.18 -7.11 6.75
CA VAL A 210 -4.48 -5.74 7.19
C VAL A 210 -4.40 -4.75 6.02
N MET A 211 -3.36 -4.83 5.19
CA MET A 211 -3.23 -4.00 3.98
C MET A 211 -4.38 -4.24 3.00
N TYR A 212 -4.81 -5.49 2.83
CA TYR A 212 -5.99 -5.83 2.03
C TYR A 212 -7.26 -5.21 2.62
N GLN A 213 -7.48 -5.25 3.94
CA GLN A 213 -8.65 -4.63 4.55
C GLN A 213 -8.65 -3.11 4.37
N ILE A 214 -7.47 -2.48 4.52
CA ILE A 214 -7.29 -1.05 4.27
C ILE A 214 -7.70 -0.74 2.83
N GLU A 215 -7.07 -1.38 1.84
CA GLU A 215 -7.33 -1.10 0.42
C GLU A 215 -8.78 -1.37 0.01
N ARG A 216 -9.38 -2.45 0.55
CA ARG A 216 -10.79 -2.76 0.35
C ARG A 216 -11.69 -1.64 0.88
N HIS A 217 -11.37 -1.06 2.03
CA HIS A 217 -12.14 0.04 2.59
C HIS A 217 -11.85 1.37 1.89
N THR A 218 -10.64 1.61 1.41
CA THR A 218 -10.30 2.77 0.56
C THR A 218 -11.23 2.86 -0.66
N LEU A 219 -11.51 1.72 -1.31
CA LEU A 219 -12.49 1.64 -2.41
C LEU A 219 -13.92 2.00 -1.98
N GLN A 220 -14.32 1.61 -0.77
CA GLN A 220 -15.63 1.93 -0.21
C GLN A 220 -15.75 3.42 0.12
N VAL A 221 -14.70 4.02 0.69
CA VAL A 221 -14.63 5.45 0.99
C VAL A 221 -14.74 6.26 -0.29
N ALA A 222 -13.95 5.92 -1.32
CA ALA A 222 -14.00 6.61 -2.61
C ALA A 222 -15.41 6.58 -3.22
N LYS A 223 -16.04 5.40 -3.23
CA LYS A 223 -17.42 5.23 -3.73
C LYS A 223 -18.45 6.02 -2.90
N ALA A 224 -18.33 5.99 -1.57
CA ALA A 224 -19.25 6.69 -0.68
C ALA A 224 -19.17 8.22 -0.82
N HIS A 225 -17.98 8.75 -1.13
CA HIS A 225 -17.74 10.18 -1.33
C HIS A 225 -17.89 10.62 -2.79
N GLY A 226 -18.31 9.73 -3.70
CA GLY A 226 -18.60 10.07 -5.09
C GLY A 226 -17.36 10.30 -5.97
N PHE A 227 -16.18 9.82 -5.56
CA PHE A 227 -15.00 9.82 -6.42
C PHE A 227 -15.19 8.85 -7.59
N GLN A 228 -14.73 9.25 -8.77
CA GLN A 228 -14.83 8.46 -10.00
C GLN A 228 -13.61 7.56 -10.20
N ALA A 229 -12.48 7.88 -9.56
CA ALA A 229 -11.29 7.06 -9.57
C ALA A 229 -10.46 7.20 -8.29
N ILE A 230 -9.59 6.23 -8.04
CA ILE A 230 -8.52 6.31 -7.05
C ILE A 230 -7.19 6.26 -7.79
N VAL A 231 -6.24 7.09 -7.37
CA VAL A 231 -4.83 7.03 -7.77
C VAL A 231 -3.98 6.75 -6.55
N THR A 232 -2.93 5.94 -6.72
CA THR A 232 -1.95 5.66 -5.67
C THR A 232 -0.58 5.37 -6.27
N ALA A 233 0.47 5.89 -5.63
CA ALA A 233 1.84 5.52 -5.91
C ALA A 233 2.30 4.38 -4.98
N ASN A 234 2.53 3.20 -5.56
CA ASN A 234 2.98 2.03 -4.82
C ASN A 234 4.50 1.92 -4.85
N THR A 235 5.11 2.21 -3.71
CA THR A 235 6.58 2.14 -3.48
C THR A 235 7.06 0.80 -2.93
N GLY A 236 6.15 -0.04 -2.41
CA GLY A 236 6.46 -1.36 -1.88
C GLY A 236 5.99 -2.49 -2.79
N SER A 237 6.74 -3.60 -2.83
CA SER A 237 6.38 -4.74 -3.68
C SER A 237 5.04 -5.37 -3.30
N VAL A 238 4.70 -5.40 -2.00
CA VAL A 238 3.41 -5.94 -1.53
C VAL A 238 2.24 -5.07 -1.99
N THR A 239 2.33 -3.74 -1.89
CA THR A 239 1.26 -2.84 -2.36
C THR A 239 1.08 -2.93 -3.87
N GLN A 240 2.16 -3.05 -4.64
CA GLN A 240 2.11 -3.30 -6.09
C GLN A 240 1.41 -4.63 -6.44
N GLN A 241 1.69 -5.71 -5.70
CA GLN A 241 1.00 -6.98 -5.95
C GLN A 241 -0.48 -6.93 -5.57
N LEU A 242 -0.83 -6.28 -4.45
CA LEU A 242 -2.21 -6.12 -4.00
C LEU A 242 -3.02 -5.32 -5.04
N THR A 243 -2.55 -4.15 -5.42
CA THR A 243 -3.26 -3.29 -6.38
C THR A 243 -3.40 -3.97 -7.74
N LYS A 244 -2.32 -4.53 -8.30
CA LYS A 244 -2.33 -5.18 -9.61
C LYS A 244 -3.14 -6.47 -9.68
N TYR A 245 -2.88 -7.41 -8.77
CA TYR A 245 -3.40 -8.78 -8.89
C TYR A 245 -4.66 -9.03 -8.08
N VAL A 246 -4.85 -8.34 -6.96
CA VAL A 246 -6.03 -8.52 -6.10
C VAL A 246 -7.12 -7.53 -6.50
N PHE A 247 -6.81 -6.24 -6.44
CA PHE A 247 -7.78 -5.18 -6.68
C PHE A 247 -7.91 -4.77 -8.14
N LYS A 248 -7.06 -5.29 -9.03
CA LYS A 248 -7.09 -5.03 -10.47
C LYS A 248 -7.07 -3.52 -10.78
N TYR A 249 -6.13 -2.81 -10.17
CA TYR A 249 -5.78 -1.47 -10.61
C TYR A 249 -5.03 -1.56 -11.94
N ASP A 250 -5.21 -0.56 -12.79
CA ASP A 250 -4.39 -0.37 -13.97
C ASP A 250 -3.06 0.23 -13.55
N GLU A 251 -1.97 -0.40 -13.98
CA GLU A 251 -0.60 0.09 -13.75
C GLU A 251 -0.27 1.10 -14.85
N ASN A 252 -0.43 2.40 -14.57
CA ASN A 252 -0.36 3.46 -15.58
C ASN A 252 1.07 3.98 -15.81
N LEU A 253 1.92 3.91 -14.80
CA LEU A 253 3.30 4.35 -14.87
C LEU A 253 4.17 3.41 -14.02
N VAL A 254 5.33 3.05 -14.56
CA VAL A 254 6.35 2.27 -13.85
C VAL A 254 7.65 3.07 -13.89
N VAL A 255 8.27 3.26 -12.72
CA VAL A 255 9.52 3.98 -12.56
C VAL A 255 10.56 3.00 -12.06
N GLN A 256 11.60 2.81 -12.86
CA GLN A 256 12.77 2.03 -12.53
C GLN A 256 13.68 2.87 -11.62
N LEU A 257 13.84 2.48 -10.34
CA LEU A 257 14.43 3.38 -9.34
C LEU A 257 15.90 3.70 -9.61
N ASN A 258 16.70 2.69 -9.94
CA ASN A 258 18.12 2.87 -10.25
C ASN A 258 18.40 3.69 -11.52
N GLU A 259 17.37 3.95 -12.33
CA GLU A 259 17.44 4.77 -13.54
C GLU A 259 16.76 6.14 -13.39
N TYR A 260 16.08 6.37 -12.25
CA TYR A 260 15.38 7.62 -12.00
C TYR A 260 16.37 8.78 -11.85
N ARG A 261 16.13 9.84 -12.64
CA ARG A 261 16.81 11.12 -12.52
C ARG A 261 15.84 12.16 -11.97
N ASP A 262 16.30 12.92 -10.99
CA ASP A 262 15.56 14.07 -10.48
C ASP A 262 15.49 15.21 -11.53
N PRO A 263 14.74 16.29 -11.28
CA PRO A 263 14.69 17.44 -12.18
C PRO A 263 16.06 18.10 -12.48
N SER A 264 17.04 17.92 -11.61
CA SER A 264 18.42 18.39 -11.79
C SER A 264 19.24 17.48 -12.71
N GLY A 265 18.79 16.25 -12.94
CA GLY A 265 19.43 15.23 -13.76
C GLY A 265 20.22 14.17 -12.97
N ASP A 266 20.19 14.22 -11.64
CA ASP A 266 20.98 13.37 -10.75
C ASP A 266 20.30 12.01 -10.48
N LEU A 267 21.10 10.95 -10.42
CA LEU A 267 20.65 9.59 -10.12
C LEU A 267 20.54 9.36 -8.61
N ILE A 268 19.40 9.73 -8.04
CA ILE A 268 19.15 9.70 -6.59
C ILE A 268 19.17 8.28 -6.02
N PHE A 269 18.57 7.32 -6.72
CA PHE A 269 18.41 5.94 -6.23
C PHE A 269 19.32 4.95 -6.97
N SER A 270 20.51 5.39 -7.40
CA SER A 270 21.45 4.57 -8.18
C SER A 270 21.85 3.24 -7.52
N HIS A 271 21.69 3.12 -6.20
CA HIS A 271 21.96 1.90 -5.43
C HIS A 271 20.76 0.94 -5.30
N ALA A 272 19.58 1.30 -5.83
CA ALA A 272 18.42 0.42 -5.82
C ALA A 272 18.66 -0.85 -6.64
N ASP A 273 17.99 -1.95 -6.28
CA ASP A 273 18.03 -3.17 -7.08
C ASP A 273 17.48 -2.89 -8.50
N PRO A 274 18.09 -3.42 -9.57
CA PRO A 274 17.61 -3.22 -10.94
C PRO A 274 16.19 -3.74 -11.22
N ASN A 275 15.56 -4.48 -10.32
CA ASN A 275 14.17 -4.89 -10.42
C ASN A 275 13.25 -4.12 -9.45
N GLN A 276 13.79 -3.19 -8.67
CA GLN A 276 13.02 -2.36 -7.75
C GLN A 276 12.38 -1.21 -8.53
N THR A 277 11.06 -1.14 -8.44
CA THR A 277 10.27 -0.14 -9.15
C THR A 277 9.32 0.56 -8.19
N MET A 278 8.90 1.76 -8.58
CA MET A 278 7.69 2.39 -8.09
C MET A 278 6.64 2.32 -9.20
N THR A 279 5.37 2.17 -8.85
CA THR A 279 4.28 2.25 -9.83
C THR A 279 3.29 3.33 -9.44
N ILE A 280 2.69 4.00 -10.42
CA ILE A 280 1.47 4.79 -10.23
C ILE A 280 0.34 4.01 -10.85
N SER A 281 -0.65 3.71 -10.02
CA SER A 281 -1.78 2.85 -10.37
C SER A 281 -3.09 3.62 -10.21
N MET A 282 -4.03 3.38 -11.12
CA MET A 282 -5.35 3.97 -11.06
C MET A 282 -6.43 2.90 -11.11
N LYS A 283 -7.54 3.14 -10.41
CA LYS A 283 -8.73 2.33 -10.51
C LYS A 283 -9.97 3.21 -10.62
N TYR A 284 -10.74 3.01 -11.68
CA TYR A 284 -12.08 3.59 -11.79
C TYR A 284 -13.03 2.96 -10.77
N ILE A 285 -13.85 3.80 -10.16
CA ILE A 285 -14.88 3.39 -9.22
C ILE A 285 -16.18 3.20 -9.99
N VAL A 286 -16.75 2.00 -9.90
CA VAL A 286 -18.00 1.58 -10.56
C VAL A 286 -19.06 1.27 -9.51
#